data_AF-B8KLF5-F1
#
_entry.id   AF-B8KLF5-F1
#
_cell.length_a   1.000
_cell.length_b   1.000
_cell.length_c   1.000
_cell.angle_alpha   90.00
_cell.angle_beta   90.00
_cell.angle_gamma   90.00
#
_symmetry.space_group_name_H-M   'P 1'
#
loop_
_entity.id
_entity.type
_entity.pdbx_description
1 polymer ?
#
loop_
_entity_poly.entity_id
_entity_poly.type
_entity_poly.pdbx_seq_one_letter_code
_entity_poly.pdbx_strand_id
1 'polypeptide(L)'
;MLAQILQVKRQIGLVLVALLLAPSVFAQSSIDEKPNAFAMAGDLVVARPIGLVMTAVGGAAFVVSLPFTAMAGSVSESAENLVLGPAKETFVRCLGCRVSGYSYKDAERRRNRKAEEAEAAAAER
;
A
#
# COMPACT_ATOMS: atom_id res chain seq x y z
N MET A 1 39.35 -29.32 8.16
CA MET A 1 38.24 -28.85 9.01
C MET A 1 38.30 -27.34 9.28
N LEU A 2 39.41 -26.75 9.74
CA LEU A 2 39.51 -25.30 10.02
C LEU A 2 39.13 -24.38 8.84
N ALA A 3 39.54 -24.73 7.61
CA ALA A 3 39.24 -23.94 6.41
C ALA A 3 37.74 -23.92 6.04
N GLN A 4 37.00 -24.99 6.33
CA GLN A 4 35.55 -25.06 6.13
C GLN A 4 34.82 -24.17 7.13
N ILE A 5 35.28 -24.14 8.39
CA ILE A 5 34.72 -23.29 9.46
C ILE A 5 34.97 -21.81 9.16
N LEU A 6 36.16 -21.45 8.64
CA LEU A 6 36.46 -20.08 8.21
C LEU A 6 35.61 -19.64 7.01
N GLN A 7 35.38 -20.53 6.04
CA GLN A 7 34.52 -20.25 4.88
C GLN A 7 33.06 -20.01 5.30
N VAL A 8 32.50 -20.87 6.16
CA VAL A 8 31.12 -20.73 6.65
C VAL A 8 30.95 -19.44 7.46
N LYS A 9 31.91 -19.07 8.31
CA LYS A 9 31.86 -17.78 9.05
C LYS A 9 31.88 -16.57 8.11
N ARG A 10 32.65 -16.63 7.02
CA ARG A 10 32.70 -15.56 6.00
C ARG A 10 31.37 -15.46 5.24
N GLN A 11 30.76 -16.60 4.88
CA GLN A 11 29.46 -16.63 4.20
C GLN A 11 28.34 -16.12 5.11
N ILE A 12 28.33 -16.52 6.38
CA ILE A 12 27.38 -16.02 7.39
C ILE A 12 27.52 -14.49 7.52
N GLY A 13 28.74 -13.97 7.58
CA GLY A 13 29.00 -12.53 7.60
C GLY A 13 28.46 -11.80 6.36
N LEU A 14 28.67 -12.36 5.17
CA LEU A 14 28.16 -11.78 3.91
C LEU A 14 26.62 -11.78 3.85
N VAL A 15 25.97 -12.86 4.29
CA VAL A 15 24.50 -12.95 4.34
C VAL A 15 23.92 -11.98 5.36
N LEU A 16 24.53 -11.84 6.54
CA LEU A 16 24.10 -10.88 7.56
C LEU A 16 24.23 -9.43 7.06
N VAL A 17 25.34 -9.09 6.41
CA VAL A 17 25.55 -7.75 5.82
C VAL A 17 24.56 -7.49 4.67
N ALA A 18 24.29 -8.48 3.82
CA ALA A 18 23.29 -8.37 2.77
C ALA A 18 21.87 -8.17 3.32
N LEU A 19 21.51 -8.87 4.41
CA LEU A 19 20.22 -8.72 5.09
C LEU A 19 20.06 -7.34 5.74
N LEU A 20 21.14 -6.77 6.28
CA LEU A 20 21.16 -5.43 6.87
C LEU A 20 21.16 -4.31 5.81
N LEU A 21 21.65 -4.58 4.60
CA LEU A 21 21.63 -3.65 3.45
C LEU A 21 20.39 -3.77 2.56
N ALA A 22 19.61 -4.85 2.67
CA ALA A 22 18.35 -5.00 1.94
C ALA A 22 17.33 -3.86 2.16
N PRO A 23 17.10 -3.32 3.38
CA PRO A 23 16.07 -2.31 3.58
C PRO A 23 16.39 -0.96 2.93
N SER A 24 17.66 -0.64 2.66
CA SER A 24 18.03 0.65 2.03
C SER A 24 17.72 0.69 0.52
N VAL A 25 17.63 -0.47 -0.15
CA VAL A 25 17.19 -0.59 -1.54
C VAL A 25 15.70 -0.29 -1.69
N PHE A 26 14.90 -0.62 -0.66
CA PHE A 26 13.47 -0.28 -0.62
C PHE A 26 13.20 1.15 -0.13
N ALA A 27 14.22 1.86 0.38
CA ALA A 27 14.09 3.20 0.95
C ALA A 27 14.44 4.34 -0.03
N GLN A 28 14.72 4.05 -1.31
CA GLN A 28 14.91 5.09 -2.33
C GLN A 28 13.61 5.35 -3.09
N SER A 29 12.81 6.33 -2.66
CA SER A 29 11.98 7.05 -3.61
C SER A 29 11.69 8.48 -3.15
N SER A 30 12.35 9.37 -3.88
CA SER A 30 12.24 10.82 -3.93
C SER A 30 10.81 11.36 -3.94
N ILE A 31 10.63 12.41 -3.14
CA ILE A 31 9.61 13.46 -3.14
C ILE A 31 8.73 13.50 -4.41
N ASP A 32 7.42 13.35 -4.16
CA ASP A 32 6.31 13.59 -5.07
C ASP A 32 6.33 15.06 -5.56
N GLU A 33 6.58 15.30 -6.85
CA GLU A 33 6.39 16.64 -7.44
C GLU A 33 5.67 16.59 -8.81
N LYS A 34 5.45 15.40 -9.37
CA LYS A 34 4.59 15.15 -10.54
C LYS A 34 4.44 13.63 -10.70
N PRO A 35 3.23 13.05 -10.63
CA PRO A 35 3.06 11.65 -10.97
C PRO A 35 3.38 11.49 -12.45
N ASN A 36 4.59 10.98 -12.72
CA ASN A 36 5.04 10.69 -14.07
C ASN A 36 4.10 9.62 -14.66
N ALA A 37 3.78 9.68 -15.95
CA ALA A 37 2.87 8.71 -16.58
C ALA A 37 3.31 7.26 -16.34
N PHE A 38 4.63 7.05 -16.24
CA PHE A 38 5.24 5.78 -15.89
C PHE A 38 4.91 5.30 -14.47
N ALA A 39 4.81 6.20 -13.48
CA ALA A 39 4.46 5.85 -12.10
C ALA A 39 2.98 5.45 -11.99
N MET A 40 2.10 6.13 -12.72
CA MET A 40 0.68 5.75 -12.79
C MET A 40 0.49 4.41 -13.52
N ALA A 41 1.19 4.21 -14.64
CA ALA A 41 1.13 2.95 -15.40
C ALA A 41 1.70 1.78 -14.59
N GLY A 42 2.82 1.98 -13.87
CA GLY A 42 3.40 0.96 -13.00
C GLY A 42 2.49 0.58 -11.83
N ASP A 43 1.80 1.57 -11.22
CA ASP A 43 0.80 1.29 -10.17
C ASP A 43 -0.40 0.52 -10.74
N LEU A 44 -0.86 0.83 -11.96
CA LEU A 44 -2.00 0.14 -12.58
C LEU A 44 -1.66 -1.29 -13.07
N VAL A 45 -0.48 -1.48 -13.66
CA VAL A 45 -0.08 -2.74 -14.31
C VAL A 45 0.56 -3.72 -13.33
N VAL A 46 1.24 -3.22 -12.28
CA VAL A 46 1.99 -4.07 -11.35
C VAL A 46 1.41 -4.01 -9.95
N ALA A 47 1.31 -2.81 -9.36
CA ALA A 47 0.93 -2.70 -7.95
C ALA A 47 -0.53 -3.10 -7.69
N ARG A 48 -1.48 -2.68 -8.52
CA ARG A 48 -2.90 -3.00 -8.39
C ARG A 48 -3.20 -4.50 -8.57
N PRO A 49 -2.67 -5.20 -9.59
CA PRO A 49 -2.85 -6.64 -9.69
C PRO A 49 -2.27 -7.41 -8.50
N ILE A 50 -1.12 -6.99 -7.98
CA ILE A 50 -0.56 -7.59 -6.75
C ILE A 50 -1.49 -7.34 -5.57
N GLY A 51 -2.01 -6.12 -5.40
CA GLY A 51 -3.00 -5.79 -4.36
C GLY A 51 -4.29 -6.61 -4.50
N LEU A 52 -4.73 -6.88 -5.73
CA LEU A 52 -5.90 -7.72 -6.01
C LEU A 52 -5.65 -9.16 -5.58
N VAL A 53 -4.47 -9.71 -5.89
CA VAL A 53 -4.07 -11.05 -5.43
C VAL A 53 -4.04 -11.10 -3.91
N MET A 54 -3.46 -10.09 -3.24
CA MET A 54 -3.44 -10.02 -1.78
C MET A 54 -4.84 -9.94 -1.18
N THR A 55 -5.74 -9.18 -1.80
CA THR A 55 -7.15 -9.09 -1.39
C THR A 55 -7.88 -10.42 -1.57
N ALA A 56 -7.61 -11.14 -2.67
CA ALA A 56 -8.19 -12.46 -2.92
C ALA A 56 -7.68 -13.49 -1.90
N VAL A 57 -6.38 -13.48 -1.59
CA VAL A 57 -5.78 -14.35 -0.56
C VAL A 57 -6.35 -14.03 0.83
N GLY A 58 -6.47 -12.75 1.18
CA GLY A 58 -7.10 -12.31 2.43
C GLY A 58 -8.57 -12.73 2.53
N GLY A 59 -9.32 -12.61 1.43
CA GLY A 59 -10.69 -13.12 1.32
C GLY A 59 -10.79 -14.64 1.50
N ALA A 60 -9.90 -15.40 0.86
CA ALA A 60 -9.85 -16.86 1.03
C ALA A 60 -9.52 -17.24 2.49
N ALA A 61 -8.55 -16.57 3.10
CA ALA A 61 -8.19 -16.76 4.51
C ALA A 61 -9.37 -16.43 5.45
N PHE A 62 -10.14 -15.39 5.14
CA PHE A 62 -11.35 -15.05 5.89
C PHE A 62 -12.41 -16.14 5.79
N VAL A 63 -12.64 -16.74 4.61
CA VAL A 63 -13.60 -17.85 4.46
C VAL A 63 -13.18 -19.08 5.28
N VAL A 64 -11.88 -19.41 5.29
CA VAL A 64 -11.36 -20.53 6.09
C VAL A 64 -11.43 -20.25 7.60
N SER A 65 -11.22 -18.99 8.01
CA SER A 65 -11.28 -18.59 9.42
C SER A 65 -12.69 -18.29 9.92
N LEU A 66 -13.66 -18.13 9.02
CA LEU A 66 -15.07 -17.83 9.30
C LEU A 66 -15.72 -18.75 10.35
N PRO A 67 -15.59 -20.10 10.31
CA PRO A 67 -16.15 -20.94 11.36
C PRO A 67 -15.57 -20.64 12.76
N PHE A 68 -14.29 -20.28 12.83
CA PHE A 68 -13.64 -19.94 14.10
C PHE A 68 -14.00 -18.54 14.58
N THR A 69 -14.00 -17.55 13.69
CA THR A 69 -14.31 -16.15 14.02
C THR A 69 -15.80 -15.96 14.33
N ALA A 70 -16.67 -16.77 13.72
CA ALA A 70 -18.10 -16.83 14.06
C ALA A 70 -18.32 -17.39 15.47
N MET A 71 -17.63 -18.47 15.85
CA MET A 71 -17.69 -18.98 17.22
C MET A 71 -17.06 -18.02 18.24
N ALA A 72 -16.04 -17.26 17.83
CA ALA A 72 -15.39 -16.25 18.67
C ALA A 72 -16.19 -14.93 18.76
N GLY A 73 -17.19 -14.70 17.90
CA GLY A 73 -17.96 -13.45 17.84
C GLY A 73 -17.21 -12.26 17.21
N SER A 74 -16.07 -12.47 16.55
CA SER A 74 -15.17 -11.43 16.00
C SER A 74 -15.15 -11.39 14.46
N VAL A 75 -16.27 -11.76 13.83
CA VAL A 75 -16.39 -11.83 12.37
C VAL A 75 -16.15 -10.48 11.70
N SER A 76 -16.72 -9.39 12.24
CA SER A 76 -16.60 -8.05 11.66
C SER A 76 -15.16 -7.55 11.66
N GLU A 77 -14.44 -7.70 12.77
CA GLU A 77 -13.05 -7.28 12.89
C GLU A 77 -12.10 -8.11 12.01
N SER A 78 -12.41 -9.39 11.85
CA SER A 78 -11.68 -10.26 10.93
C SER A 78 -11.90 -9.87 9.47
N ALA A 79 -13.14 -9.53 9.09
CA ALA A 79 -13.46 -9.05 7.75
C ALA A 79 -12.82 -7.69 7.47
N GLU A 80 -12.80 -6.79 8.46
CA GLU A 80 -12.18 -5.47 8.35
C GLU A 80 -10.69 -5.59 8.00
N ASN A 81 -9.96 -6.46 8.70
CA ASN A 81 -8.52 -6.59 8.55
C ASN A 81 -8.09 -7.48 7.38
N LEU A 82 -8.78 -8.60 7.14
CA LEU A 82 -8.39 -9.57 6.11
C LEU A 82 -8.93 -9.21 4.72
N VAL A 83 -10.02 -8.44 4.63
CA VAL A 83 -10.70 -8.16 3.37
C VAL A 83 -10.79 -6.67 3.09
N LEU A 84 -11.42 -5.90 3.99
CA LEU A 84 -11.72 -4.49 3.72
C LEU A 84 -10.46 -3.60 3.70
N GLY A 85 -9.49 -3.84 4.57
CA GLY A 85 -8.20 -3.15 4.58
C GLY A 85 -7.44 -3.31 3.26
N PRO A 86 -7.11 -4.56 2.85
CA PRO A 86 -6.47 -4.83 1.56
C PRO A 86 -7.25 -4.31 0.35
N ALA A 87 -8.58 -4.41 0.37
CA ALA A 87 -9.43 -3.91 -0.69
C ALA A 87 -9.39 -2.37 -0.80
N LYS A 88 -9.43 -1.65 0.32
CA LYS A 88 -9.32 -0.18 0.33
C LYS A 88 -7.99 0.28 -0.24
N GLU A 89 -6.89 -0.38 0.14
CA GLU A 89 -5.55 -0.02 -0.35
C GLU A 89 -5.35 -0.33 -1.85
N THR A 90 -6.11 -1.29 -2.38
CA THR A 90 -6.04 -1.69 -3.78
C THR A 90 -6.95 -0.84 -4.68
N PHE A 91 -8.18 -0.58 -4.26
CA PHE A 91 -9.21 0.04 -5.09
C PHE A 91 -9.43 1.53 -4.79
N VAL A 92 -9.29 1.93 -3.53
CA VAL A 92 -9.61 3.30 -3.07
C VAL A 92 -8.37 4.18 -3.00
N ARG A 93 -7.16 3.59 -2.97
CA ARG A 93 -5.91 4.35 -3.04
C ARG A 93 -5.78 5.07 -4.39
N CYS A 94 -5.36 6.34 -4.33
CA CYS A 94 -5.10 7.13 -5.52
C CYS A 94 -4.05 6.49 -6.43
N LEU A 95 -4.27 6.63 -7.72
CA LEU A 95 -3.39 6.11 -8.76
C LEU A 95 -2.02 6.78 -8.67
N GLY A 96 -0.98 5.98 -8.42
CA GLY A 96 0.40 6.45 -8.27
C GLY A 96 0.75 7.04 -6.90
N CYS A 97 -0.20 7.13 -5.95
CA CYS A 97 0.08 7.60 -4.59
C CYS A 97 0.59 6.44 -3.72
N ARG A 98 1.73 6.63 -3.05
CA ARG A 98 2.30 5.63 -2.11
C ARG A 98 1.67 5.69 -0.71
N VAL A 99 0.90 6.74 -0.42
CA VAL A 99 0.13 6.94 0.83
C VAL A 99 -1.35 6.97 0.47
N SER A 100 -2.19 6.35 1.29
CA SER A 100 -3.65 6.37 1.12
C SER A 100 -4.21 7.80 1.33
N GLY A 101 -4.99 8.27 0.37
CA GLY A 101 -5.50 9.65 0.34
C GLY A 101 -5.87 10.12 -1.07
N TYR A 102 -6.42 11.34 -1.19
CA TYR A 102 -6.69 11.99 -2.49
C TYR A 102 -5.40 12.59 -3.07
N SER A 103 -5.24 12.55 -4.39
CA SER A 103 -4.12 13.23 -5.05
C SER A 103 -4.16 14.73 -4.75
N TYR A 104 -2.99 15.37 -4.62
CA TYR A 104 -2.89 16.81 -4.36
C TYR A 104 -3.70 17.63 -5.38
N LYS A 105 -3.72 17.20 -6.66
CA LYS A 105 -4.52 17.83 -7.71
C LYS A 105 -6.02 17.75 -7.46
N ASP A 106 -6.51 16.63 -6.93
CA ASP A 106 -7.95 16.44 -6.65
C ASP A 106 -8.38 17.21 -5.40
N ALA A 107 -7.50 17.25 -4.39
CA ALA A 107 -7.71 18.06 -3.19
C ALA A 107 -7.77 19.55 -3.53
N GLU A 108 -6.85 20.03 -4.38
CA GLU A 108 -6.80 21.41 -4.85
C GLU A 108 -8.01 21.77 -5.73
N ARG A 109 -8.37 20.93 -6.73
CA ARG A 109 -9.59 21.13 -7.53
C ARG A 109 -10.86 21.24 -6.68
N ARG A 110 -10.96 20.44 -5.61
CA ARG A 110 -12.10 20.50 -4.69
C ARG A 110 -12.10 21.78 -3.87
N ARG A 111 -10.94 22.24 -3.41
CA ARG A 111 -10.84 23.54 -2.71
C ARG A 111 -11.23 24.68 -3.64
N ASN A 112 -10.73 24.68 -4.88
CA ASN A 112 -11.06 25.71 -5.86
C ASN A 112 -12.54 25.71 -6.19
N ARG A 113 -13.14 24.53 -6.41
CA ARG A 113 -14.59 24.44 -6.63
C ARG A 113 -15.40 24.92 -5.43
N LYS A 114 -14.99 24.57 -4.21
CA LYS A 114 -15.65 25.07 -2.99
C LYS A 114 -15.48 26.58 -2.81
N ALA A 115 -14.35 27.14 -3.24
CA ALA A 115 -14.12 28.57 -3.25
C ALA A 115 -15.01 29.25 -4.30
N GLU A 116 -15.09 28.70 -5.52
CA GLU A 116 -16.01 29.16 -6.58
C GLU A 116 -17.48 29.06 -6.13
N GLU A 117 -17.88 27.97 -5.48
CA GLU A 117 -19.22 27.80 -4.91
C GLU A 117 -19.49 28.80 -3.77
N ALA A 118 -18.50 29.08 -2.92
CA ALA A 118 -18.61 30.07 -1.86
C ALA A 118 -18.66 31.51 -2.38
N GLU A 119 -17.91 31.81 -3.45
CA GLU A 119 -17.93 33.10 -4.15
C GLU A 119 -19.26 33.29 -4.88
N ALA A 120 -19.79 32.26 -5.54
CA ALA A 120 -21.12 32.29 -6.15
C ALA A 120 -22.23 32.50 -5.11
N ALA A 121 -22.16 31.79 -3.97
CA ALA A 121 -23.11 31.98 -2.87
C ALA A 121 -22.98 33.35 -2.16
N ALA A 122 -21.83 34.01 -2.28
CA ALA A 122 -21.62 35.37 -1.78
C ALA A 122 -22.09 36.44 -2.78
N ALA A 123 -22.01 36.17 -4.08
CA ALA A 123 -22.50 37.06 -5.14
C ALA A 123 -24.04 37.07 -5.27
N GLU A 124 -24.70 36.00 -4.82
CA GLU A 124 -26.17 35.92 -4.72
C GLU A 124 -26.75 36.56 -3.43
N ARG A 125 -25.92 37.18 -2.59
CA ARG A 125 -26.32 37.95 -1.39
C ARG A 125 -26.16 39.45 -1.60
#